data_AF-A0A1H1V269-F1
#
_entry.id   AF-A0A1H1V269-F1
#
_cell.length_a   1.000
_cell.length_b   1.000
_cell.length_c   1.000
_cell.angle_alpha   90.00
_cell.angle_beta   90.00
_cell.angle_gamma   90.00
#
_symmetry.space_group_name_H-M   'P 1'
#
loop_
_entity.id
_entity.type
_entity.pdbx_description
1 polymer ?
#
loop_
_entity_poly.entity_id
_entity_poly.type
_entity_poly.pdbx_seq_one_letter_code
_entity_poly.pdbx_strand_id
1 'polypeptide(L)'
;MSLVATLRVIAFYLLAVLVATFLGCLVQTQIHMAALQQLEIPTSVTARLADTWPDLLSFAQLFLIMVATTLAVALPVAEGLSRVFRPWRWLLFALAGAGGIWLAFKVVGQFLPTYSFSAATLEMPGLLAIMVSVGVGSWLFGRLTRPRGKRGLRVLG
;
A
#
# COMPACT_ATOMS: atom_id res chain seq x y z
N MET A 1 -6.10 -6.57 26.72
CA MET A 1 -6.78 -5.65 25.76
C MET A 1 -8.22 -6.13 25.64
N SER A 2 -9.22 -5.23 25.60
CA SER A 2 -10.60 -5.66 25.42
C SER A 2 -10.84 -6.20 24.01
N LEU A 3 -11.76 -7.16 23.85
CA LEU A 3 -12.11 -7.76 22.55
C LEU A 3 -12.47 -6.68 21.50
N VAL A 4 -13.17 -5.63 21.94
CA VAL A 4 -13.54 -4.47 21.14
C VAL A 4 -12.33 -3.68 20.64
N ALA A 5 -11.27 -3.54 21.46
CA ALA A 5 -10.05 -2.86 21.05
C ALA A 5 -9.30 -3.65 19.97
N THR A 6 -9.23 -4.98 20.12
CA THR A 6 -8.61 -5.87 19.13
C THR A 6 -9.36 -5.83 17.80
N LEU A 7 -10.69 -5.96 17.82
CA LEU A 7 -11.53 -5.87 16.61
C LEU A 7 -11.36 -4.54 15.89
N ARG A 8 -11.27 -3.43 16.64
CA ARG A 8 -11.05 -2.10 16.07
C ARG A 8 -9.69 -1.97 15.37
N VAL A 9 -8.63 -2.54 15.94
CA VAL A 9 -7.29 -2.54 15.33
C VAL A 9 -7.30 -3.36 14.03
N ILE A 10 -7.93 -4.54 14.06
CA ILE A 10 -8.08 -5.40 12.88
C ILE A 10 -8.86 -4.66 11.78
N ALA A 11 -9.97 -4.01 12.13
CA ALA A 11 -10.76 -3.24 11.17
C ALA A 11 -9.96 -2.09 10.52
N PHE A 12 -9.14 -1.37 11.30
CA PHE A 12 -8.27 -0.33 10.75
C PHE A 12 -7.16 -0.90 9.88
N TYR A 13 -6.63 -2.07 10.23
CA TYR A 13 -5.63 -2.76 9.42
C TYR A 13 -6.22 -3.16 8.06
N LEU A 14 -7.40 -3.80 8.06
CA LEU A 14 -8.09 -4.16 6.83
C LEU A 14 -8.42 -2.93 5.97
N LEU A 15 -8.87 -1.84 6.58
CA LEU A 15 -9.10 -0.58 5.87
C LEU A 15 -7.82 -0.05 5.22
N ALA A 16 -6.69 -0.08 5.93
CA ALA A 16 -5.40 0.37 5.39
C ALA A 16 -4.93 -0.49 4.22
N VAL A 17 -5.08 -1.81 4.32
CA VAL A 17 -4.78 -2.76 3.23
C VAL A 17 -5.66 -2.46 2.02
N LEU A 18 -6.97 -2.28 2.21
CA LEU A 18 -7.91 -1.98 1.13
C LEU A 18 -7.59 -0.64 0.44
N VAL A 19 -7.32 0.41 1.21
CA VAL A 19 -6.96 1.72 0.66
C VAL A 19 -5.64 1.65 -0.13
N ALA A 20 -4.62 1.01 0.43
CA ALA A 20 -3.33 0.84 -0.27
C ALA A 20 -3.49 0.00 -1.55
N THR A 21 -4.27 -1.08 -1.49
CA THR A 21 -4.55 -1.93 -2.66
C THR A 21 -5.28 -1.14 -3.74
N PHE A 22 -6.33 -0.40 -3.36
CA PHE A 22 -7.12 0.40 -4.29
C PHE A 22 -6.28 1.49 -4.97
N LEU A 23 -5.48 2.23 -4.20
CA LEU A 23 -4.55 3.24 -4.74
C LEU A 23 -3.52 2.60 -5.67
N GLY A 24 -2.95 1.44 -5.30
CA GLY A 24 -2.01 0.71 -6.15
C GLY A 24 -2.64 0.23 -7.46
N CYS A 25 -3.87 -0.27 -7.44
CA CYS A 25 -4.60 -0.63 -8.67
C CYS A 25 -4.87 0.58 -9.57
N LEU A 26 -5.24 1.74 -9.00
CA LEU A 26 -5.41 2.97 -9.78
C LEU A 26 -4.10 3.38 -10.46
N VAL A 27 -2.99 3.41 -9.72
CA VAL A 27 -1.65 3.72 -10.27
C VAL A 27 -1.28 2.73 -11.35
N GLN A 28 -1.48 1.43 -11.12
CA GLN A 28 -1.18 0.38 -12.08
C GLN A 28 -1.97 0.54 -13.38
N THR A 29 -3.24 0.94 -13.28
CA THR A 29 -4.09 1.19 -14.44
C THR A 29 -3.56 2.35 -15.28
N GLN A 30 -3.09 3.43 -14.64
CA GLN A 30 -2.48 4.57 -15.35
C GLN A 30 -1.16 4.19 -16.05
N ILE A 31 -0.31 3.41 -15.38
CA ILE A 31 0.94 2.90 -15.96
C ILE A 31 0.66 2.02 -17.17
N HIS A 32 -0.33 1.13 -17.06
CA HIS A 32 -0.70 0.22 -18.14
C HIS A 32 -1.25 0.98 -19.35
N MET A 33 -2.09 2.01 -19.13
CA MET A 33 -2.61 2.85 -20.22
C MET A 33 -1.51 3.67 -20.91
N ALA A 34 -0.54 4.20 -20.15
CA ALA A 34 0.61 4.92 -20.69
C ALA A 34 1.49 4.00 -21.55
N ALA A 35 1.75 2.76 -21.12
CA ALA A 35 2.53 1.78 -21.88
C ALA A 35 1.84 1.41 -23.20
N LEU A 36 0.51 1.26 -23.20
CA LEU A 36 -0.23 0.94 -24.43
C LEU A 36 -0.26 2.11 -25.44
N GLN A 37 -0.19 3.37 -24.98
CA GLN A 37 -0.06 4.52 -25.89
C GLN A 37 1.29 4.53 -26.62
N GLN A 38 2.35 4.02 -25.98
CA GLN A 38 3.70 3.97 -26.55
C GLN A 38 3.87 2.87 -27.61
N LEU A 39 3.01 1.84 -27.60
CA LEU A 39 3.11 0.69 -28.51
C LEU A 39 2.37 0.89 -29.85
N GLU A 40 1.69 2.02 -30.05
CA GLU A 40 0.96 2.40 -31.29
C GLU A 40 0.01 1.32 -31.87
N ILE A 41 -0.39 0.32 -31.07
CA ILE A 41 -1.18 -0.81 -31.56
C ILE A 41 -2.65 -0.38 -31.70
N PRO A 42 -3.24 -0.40 -32.92
CA PRO A 42 -4.66 -0.08 -33.13
C PRO A 42 -5.53 -1.25 -32.68
N THR A 43 -5.72 -1.40 -31.37
CA THR A 43 -6.63 -2.39 -30.79
C THR A 43 -7.92 -1.70 -30.37
N SER A 44 -9.07 -2.27 -30.75
CA SER A 44 -10.38 -1.73 -30.40
C SER A 44 -10.51 -1.65 -28.87
N VAL A 45 -11.09 -0.55 -28.37
CA VAL A 45 -11.24 -0.29 -26.92
C VAL A 45 -11.95 -1.45 -26.20
N THR A 46 -12.87 -2.11 -26.90
CA THR A 46 -13.63 -3.27 -26.40
C THR A 46 -12.80 -4.55 -26.30
N ALA A 47 -11.91 -4.84 -27.26
CA ALA A 47 -11.00 -5.98 -27.16
C ALA A 47 -9.96 -5.79 -26.05
N ARG A 48 -9.46 -4.55 -25.89
CA ARG A 48 -8.55 -4.20 -24.79
C ARG A 48 -9.19 -4.40 -23.41
N LEU A 49 -10.43 -3.95 -23.23
CA LEU A 49 -11.14 -4.11 -21.96
C LEU A 49 -11.38 -5.59 -21.59
N ALA A 50 -11.67 -6.44 -22.58
CA ALA A 50 -11.91 -7.86 -22.37
C ALA A 50 -10.64 -8.62 -21.92
N ASP A 51 -9.48 -8.31 -22.51
CA ASP A 51 -8.21 -8.97 -22.19
C ASP A 51 -7.52 -8.36 -20.95
N THR A 52 -7.74 -7.08 -20.65
CA THR A 52 -7.14 -6.42 -19.48
C THR A 52 -7.86 -6.77 -18.16
N TRP A 53 -9.16 -7.10 -18.21
CA TRP A 53 -9.94 -7.34 -16.98
C TRP A 53 -9.41 -8.53 -16.14
N PRO A 54 -9.13 -9.71 -16.71
CA PRO A 54 -8.57 -10.84 -15.96
C PRO A 54 -7.17 -10.55 -15.40
N ASP A 55 -6.35 -9.80 -16.15
CA ASP A 55 -4.99 -9.41 -15.73
C ASP A 55 -5.04 -8.44 -14.55
N LEU A 56 -5.94 -7.45 -14.60
CA LEU A 56 -6.15 -6.51 -13.50
C LEU A 56 -6.67 -7.22 -12.23
N LEU A 57 -7.54 -8.21 -12.39
CA LEU A 57 -8.06 -8.99 -11.27
C LEU A 57 -6.95 -9.83 -10.61
N SER A 58 -6.13 -10.46 -11.43
CA SER A 58 -4.98 -11.27 -10.99
C SER A 58 -3.93 -10.40 -10.28
N PHE A 59 -3.65 -9.21 -10.83
CA PHE A 59 -2.81 -8.20 -10.19
C PHE A 59 -3.39 -7.75 -8.85
N ALA A 60 -4.68 -7.41 -8.79
CA ALA A 60 -5.31 -6.94 -7.56
C ALA A 60 -5.25 -7.99 -6.44
N GLN A 61 -5.43 -9.28 -6.78
CA GLN A 61 -5.32 -10.38 -5.82
C GLN A 61 -3.90 -10.54 -5.28
N LEU A 62 -2.89 -10.60 -6.17
CA LEU A 62 -1.49 -10.73 -5.78
C LEU A 62 -1.03 -9.50 -5.00
N PHE A 63 -1.41 -8.30 -5.46
CA PHE A 63 -1.06 -7.03 -4.82
C PHE A 63 -1.70 -6.92 -3.44
N LEU A 64 -2.95 -7.36 -3.27
CA LEU A 64 -3.62 -7.38 -1.96
C LEU A 64 -2.90 -8.28 -0.96
N ILE A 65 -2.49 -9.48 -1.38
CA ILE A 65 -1.73 -10.40 -0.51
C ILE A 65 -0.38 -9.80 -0.14
N MET A 66 0.31 -9.20 -1.11
CA MET A 66 1.59 -8.55 -0.89
C MET A 66 1.46 -7.36 0.08
N VAL A 67 0.50 -6.45 -0.14
CA VAL A 67 0.23 -5.33 0.76
C VAL A 67 -0.16 -5.82 2.15
N ALA A 68 -1.01 -6.85 2.25
CA ALA A 68 -1.41 -7.41 3.53
C ALA A 68 -0.21 -7.94 4.32
N THR A 69 0.61 -8.81 3.70
CA THR A 69 1.81 -9.38 4.33
C THR A 69 2.84 -8.30 4.69
N THR A 70 3.08 -7.35 3.79
CA THR A 70 3.96 -6.20 4.04
C THR A 70 3.48 -5.39 5.25
N LEU A 71 2.20 -4.99 5.28
CA LEU A 71 1.67 -4.18 6.38
C LEU A 71 1.59 -4.96 7.70
N ALA A 72 1.36 -6.27 7.65
CA ALA A 72 1.37 -7.11 8.83
C ALA A 72 2.74 -7.10 9.55
N VAL A 73 3.84 -6.95 8.81
CA VAL A 73 5.19 -6.83 9.36
C VAL A 73 5.59 -5.37 9.61
N ALA A 74 5.26 -4.46 8.69
CA ALA A 74 5.69 -3.06 8.77
C ALA A 74 5.01 -2.29 9.91
N LEU A 75 3.73 -2.56 10.19
CA LEU A 75 2.98 -1.86 11.24
C LEU A 75 3.47 -2.15 12.67
N PRO A 76 3.76 -3.40 13.08
CA PRO A 76 4.34 -3.66 14.41
C PRO A 76 5.75 -3.09 14.54
N VAL A 77 6.57 -3.12 13.48
CA VAL A 77 7.89 -2.48 13.45
C VAL A 77 7.75 -0.96 13.64
N ALA A 78 6.82 -0.32 12.92
CA ALA A 78 6.53 1.10 13.07
C ALA A 78 5.97 1.45 14.45
N GLU A 79 5.15 0.58 15.05
CA GLU A 79 4.66 0.78 16.41
C GLU A 79 5.81 0.74 17.42
N GLY A 80 6.71 -0.24 17.32
CA GLY A 80 7.90 -0.35 18.17
C GLY A 80 8.79 0.89 18.07
N LEU A 81 9.07 1.34 16.85
CA LEU A 81 9.92 2.50 16.60
C LEU A 81 9.25 3.83 17.03
N SER A 82 7.92 3.89 16.96
CA SER A 82 7.15 5.07 17.42
C SER A 82 7.15 5.28 18.92
N ARG A 83 7.54 4.25 19.71
CA ARG A 83 7.75 4.39 21.17
C ARG A 83 9.00 5.22 21.47
N VAL A 84 10.00 5.17 20.58
CA VAL A 84 11.26 5.91 20.70
C VAL A 84 11.14 7.31 20.08
N PHE A 85 10.52 7.42 18.89
CA PHE A 85 10.41 8.68 18.15
C PHE A 85 8.97 9.20 18.08
N ARG A 86 8.51 9.79 19.19
CA ARG A 86 7.12 10.24 19.40
C ARG A 86 6.60 11.31 18.39
N PRO A 87 7.36 12.35 17.99
CA PRO A 87 6.84 13.39 17.10
C PRO A 87 6.77 12.97 15.62
N TRP A 88 7.61 12.04 15.18
CA TRP A 88 7.69 11.59 13.78
C TRP A 88 6.92 10.31 13.48
N ARG A 89 6.08 9.85 14.41
CA ARG A 89 5.26 8.64 14.27
C ARG A 89 4.53 8.55 12.93
N TRP A 90 3.95 9.64 12.42
CA TRP A 90 3.22 9.61 11.15
C TRP A 90 4.14 9.33 9.94
N LEU A 91 5.35 9.89 9.94
CA LEU A 91 6.36 9.67 8.91
C LEU A 91 6.93 8.25 8.98
N LEU A 92 7.13 7.72 10.20
CA LEU A 92 7.63 6.36 10.40
C LEU A 92 6.67 5.30 9.87
N PHE A 93 5.37 5.49 10.05
CA PHE A 93 4.37 4.58 9.48
C PHE A 93 4.34 4.66 7.94
N ALA A 94 4.45 5.86 7.36
CA ALA A 94 4.52 6.02 5.91
C ALA A 94 5.79 5.36 5.32
N LEU A 95 6.95 5.61 5.94
CA LEU A 95 8.24 5.05 5.52
C LEU A 95 8.32 3.54 5.73
N ALA A 96 7.75 3.01 6.81
CA ALA A 96 7.70 1.57 7.04
C ALA A 96 6.85 0.86 5.97
N GLY A 97 5.71 1.45 5.59
CA GLY A 97 4.89 0.95 4.48
C GLY A 97 5.60 1.00 3.14
N ALA A 98 6.19 2.15 2.81
CA ALA A 98 6.92 2.36 1.56
C ALA A 98 8.16 1.45 1.45
N GLY A 99 8.96 1.36 2.51
CA GLY A 99 10.14 0.49 2.56
C GLY A 99 9.76 -1.00 2.56
N GLY A 100 8.68 -1.37 3.25
CA GLY A 100 8.18 -2.73 3.28
C GLY A 100 7.70 -3.21 1.91
N ILE A 101 6.97 -2.38 1.16
CA ILE A 101 6.50 -2.77 -0.18
C ILE A 101 7.65 -2.80 -1.17
N TRP A 102 8.62 -1.88 -1.04
CA TRP A 102 9.84 -1.90 -1.85
C TRP A 102 10.63 -3.21 -1.66
N LEU A 103 10.79 -3.65 -0.41
CA LEU A 103 11.43 -4.93 -0.11
C LEU A 103 10.61 -6.09 -0.66
N ALA A 104 9.28 -6.05 -0.52
CA ALA A 104 8.41 -7.07 -1.07
C ALA A 104 8.55 -7.19 -2.60
N PHE A 105 8.57 -6.06 -3.33
CA PHE A 105 8.85 -6.06 -4.77
C PHE A 105 10.25 -6.58 -5.11
N LYS A 106 11.27 -6.27 -4.32
CA LYS A 106 12.63 -6.81 -4.52
C LYS A 106 12.68 -8.32 -4.33
N VAL A 107 12.02 -8.84 -3.29
CA VAL A 107 11.96 -10.28 -3.00
C VAL A 107 11.15 -10.99 -4.07
N VAL A 108 9.93 -10.52 -4.33
CA VAL A 108 9.04 -11.08 -5.36
C VAL A 108 9.69 -11.03 -6.73
N GLY A 109 10.36 -9.94 -7.10
CA GLY A 109 11.08 -9.82 -8.37
C GLY A 109 12.24 -10.80 -8.54
N GLN A 110 12.74 -11.42 -7.46
CA GLN A 110 13.73 -12.50 -7.55
C GLN A 110 13.09 -13.89 -7.75
N PHE A 111 11.85 -14.09 -7.31
CA PHE A 111 11.18 -15.40 -7.38
C PHE A 111 10.18 -15.52 -8.53
N LEU A 112 9.56 -14.40 -8.93
CA LEU A 112 8.57 -14.31 -9.99
C LEU A 112 9.17 -13.48 -11.13
N PRO A 113 9.82 -14.11 -12.14
CA PRO A 113 10.30 -13.38 -13.29
C PRO A 113 9.11 -12.80 -14.06
N THR A 114 8.91 -11.48 -13.93
CA THR A 114 8.26 -10.58 -14.91
C THR A 114 6.82 -10.87 -15.35
N TYR A 115 6.19 -11.98 -14.92
CA TYR A 115 4.94 -12.49 -15.52
C TYR A 115 3.64 -11.86 -14.97
N SER A 116 3.72 -11.07 -13.89
CA SER A 116 2.53 -10.45 -13.26
C SER A 116 2.60 -8.94 -13.11
N PHE A 117 3.75 -8.33 -13.40
CA PHE A 117 3.96 -6.89 -13.29
C PHE A 117 4.46 -6.36 -14.61
N SER A 118 3.81 -5.33 -15.14
CA SER A 118 4.29 -4.62 -16.32
C SER A 118 5.73 -4.15 -16.06
N ALA A 119 6.60 -4.25 -17.07
CA ALA A 119 7.98 -3.77 -16.97
C ALA A 119 8.03 -2.30 -16.53
N ALA A 120 7.08 -1.48 -16.99
CA ALA A 120 6.92 -0.07 -16.60
C ALA A 120 6.60 0.14 -15.11
N THR A 121 6.02 -0.86 -14.44
CA THR A 121 5.75 -0.83 -12.99
C THR A 121 7.02 -1.07 -12.18
N LEU A 122 7.97 -1.84 -12.72
CA LEU A 122 9.26 -2.13 -12.10
C LEU A 122 10.30 -1.03 -12.34
N GLU A 123 10.04 -0.13 -13.30
CA GLU A 123 10.84 1.08 -13.47
C GLU A 123 10.69 2.01 -12.26
N MET A 124 11.75 2.77 -11.98
CA MET A 124 11.82 3.73 -10.87
C MET A 124 10.56 4.57 -10.66
N PRO A 125 9.96 5.22 -11.68
CA PRO A 125 8.77 6.05 -11.48
C PRO A 125 7.52 5.24 -11.08
N GLY A 126 7.32 4.05 -11.66
CA GLY A 126 6.20 3.17 -11.33
C GLY A 126 6.30 2.63 -9.90
N LEU A 127 7.51 2.22 -9.51
CA LEU A 127 7.79 1.69 -8.18
C LEU A 127 7.59 2.78 -7.10
N LEU A 128 8.05 4.00 -7.35
CA LEU A 128 7.83 5.14 -6.47
C LEU A 128 6.33 5.47 -6.28
N ALA A 129 5.54 5.44 -7.37
CA ALA A 129 4.10 5.70 -7.29
C ALA A 129 3.36 4.65 -6.43
N ILE A 130 3.80 3.38 -6.50
CA ILE A 130 3.26 2.31 -5.65
C ILE A 130 3.73 2.46 -4.20
N MET A 131 4.99 2.83 -3.96
CA MET A 131 5.50 3.12 -2.62
C MET A 131 4.71 4.25 -1.94
N VAL A 132 4.37 5.30 -2.68
CA VAL A 132 3.52 6.40 -2.17
C VAL A 132 2.12 5.87 -1.82
N SER A 133 1.52 5.04 -2.67
CA SER A 133 0.19 4.46 -2.45
C SER A 133 0.13 3.62 -1.16
N VAL A 134 1.11 2.74 -0.94
CA VAL A 134 1.20 1.92 0.28
C VAL A 134 1.61 2.75 1.50
N GLY A 135 2.46 3.76 1.31
CA GLY A 135 2.80 4.74 2.33
C GLY A 135 1.57 5.51 2.84
N VAL A 136 0.67 5.92 1.95
CA VAL A 136 -0.59 6.59 2.31
C VAL A 136 -1.51 5.68 3.12
N GLY A 137 -1.65 4.40 2.73
CA GLY A 137 -2.44 3.43 3.51
C GLY A 137 -1.87 3.20 4.91
N SER A 138 -0.55 3.08 5.02
CA SER A 138 0.15 2.90 6.30
C SER A 138 0.06 4.15 7.20
N TRP A 139 0.16 5.34 6.59
CA TRP A 139 -0.05 6.62 7.26
C TRP A 139 -1.46 6.75 7.81
N LEU A 140 -2.48 6.37 7.03
CA LEU A 140 -3.87 6.38 7.44
C LEU A 140 -4.08 5.48 8.67
N PHE A 141 -3.49 4.28 8.68
CA PHE A 141 -3.51 3.40 9.85
C PHE A 141 -2.91 4.08 11.09
N GLY A 142 -1.73 4.68 10.96
CA GLY A 142 -1.04 5.37 12.06
C GLY A 142 -1.81 6.58 12.61
N ARG A 143 -2.63 7.23 11.77
CA ARG A 143 -3.53 8.33 12.18
C ARG A 143 -4.77 7.82 12.90
N LEU A 144 -5.33 6.69 12.48
CA LEU A 144 -6.53 6.07 13.06
C LEU A 144 -6.27 5.35 14.40
N THR A 145 -5.07 4.78 14.57
CA THR A 145 -4.61 4.13 15.81
C THR A 145 -3.97 5.10 16.80
N ARG A 146 -3.86 6.40 16.49
CA ARG A 146 -3.43 7.39 17.49
C ARG A 146 -4.37 7.28 18.71
N PRO A 147 -3.83 7.01 19.91
CA PRO A 147 -4.60 7.21 21.12
C PRO A 147 -5.09 8.66 21.05
N ARG A 148 -6.40 8.89 21.13
CA ARG A 148 -6.92 10.23 21.42
C ARG A 148 -6.21 10.61 22.70
N GLY A 149 -5.19 11.45 22.59
CA GLY A 149 -4.47 11.95 23.74
C GLY A 149 -5.55 12.41 24.69
N LYS A 150 -5.54 11.89 25.92
CA LYS A 150 -6.30 12.51 27.00
C LYS A 150 -6.05 14.00 26.79
N ARG A 151 -7.09 14.75 26.39
CA ARG A 151 -7.08 16.21 26.46
C ARG A 151 -6.87 16.45 27.94
N GLY A 152 -5.60 16.54 28.34
CA GLY A 152 -5.20 16.87 29.68
C GLY A 152 -5.84 18.22 29.93
N LEU A 153 -6.88 18.20 30.74
CA LEU A 153 -7.05 19.13 31.84
C LEU A 153 -6.08 20.31 31.74
N ARG A 154 -6.45 21.33 30.98
CA ARG A 154 -6.05 22.72 31.26
C ARG A 154 -6.98 23.27 32.33
N VAL A 155 -7.06 22.55 33.45
CA VAL A 155 -7.64 23.03 34.69
C VAL A 155 -6.53 22.79 35.71
N LEU A 156 -5.98 23.90 36.20
CA LEU A 156 -4.93 24.09 37.21
C LEU A 156 -3.67 24.75 36.63
N GLY A 157 -3.60 26.05 36.84
CA GLY A 157 -2.55 26.99 36.46
C GLY A 157 -3.18 28.35 36.21
#